data_AF-A0A967WMH6-F1
#
_entry.id   AF-A0A967WMH6-F1
#
_cell.length_a   1.000
_cell.length_b   1.000
_cell.length_c   1.000
_cell.angle_alpha   90.00
_cell.angle_beta   90.00
_cell.angle_gamma   90.00
#
_symmetry.space_group_name_H-M   'P 1'
#
loop_
_entity.id
_entity.type
_entity.pdbx_description
1 polymer ?
#
loop_
_entity_poly.entity_id
_entity_poly.type
_entity_poly.pdbx_seq_one_letter_code
_entity_poly.pdbx_strand_id
1 'polypeptide(L)'
;MKFERITREDGLSQGTISCIMQDSLGFMWFCTGDGLNRYDGYDFTVYRHDPDDPESMGPGEIWAVYEDQEGMLWIWKYLGSLDRDDRST
;
A
#
# COMPACT_ATOMS: atom_id res chain seq x y z
N MET A 1 11.17 27.63 4.55
CA MET A 1 10.58 26.32 4.85
C MET A 1 11.59 25.26 4.43
N LYS A 2 11.92 24.29 5.30
CA LYS A 2 12.79 23.16 4.97
C LYS A 2 11.95 21.90 5.05
N PHE A 3 12.19 20.95 4.14
CA PHE A 3 11.52 19.67 4.11
C PHE A 3 12.57 18.57 4.21
N GLU A 4 12.25 17.56 5.00
CA GLU A 4 12.97 16.29 4.96
C GLU A 4 12.35 15.41 3.87
N ARG A 5 13.19 14.59 3.24
CA ARG A 5 12.78 13.69 2.16
C ARG A 5 12.94 12.28 2.68
N ILE A 6 11.86 11.53 2.63
CA ILE A 6 11.86 10.09 2.83
C ILE A 6 11.60 9.47 1.46
N THR A 7 12.46 8.55 1.05
CA THR A 7 12.58 8.04 -0.31
C THR A 7 12.69 6.52 -0.32
N ARG A 8 12.94 5.95 -1.50
CA ARG A 8 13.18 4.50 -1.64
C ARG A 8 14.48 4.05 -0.95
N GLU A 9 15.45 4.95 -0.81
CA GLU A 9 16.71 4.65 -0.09
C GLU A 9 16.47 4.49 1.41
N ASP A 10 15.38 5.07 1.92
CA ASP A 10 14.97 4.99 3.32
C ASP A 10 14.01 3.81 3.60
N GLY A 11 13.64 3.03 2.57
CA GLY A 11 12.81 1.83 2.70
C GLY A 11 11.42 1.91 2.06
N LEU A 12 11.02 3.07 1.50
CA LEU A 12 9.77 3.19 0.74
C LEU A 12 9.81 2.30 -0.52
N SER A 13 8.77 1.52 -0.77
CA SER A 13 8.71 0.62 -1.93
C SER A 13 8.83 1.35 -3.27
N GLN A 14 8.08 2.43 -3.45
CA GLN A 14 7.94 3.13 -4.73
C GLN A 14 7.70 4.63 -4.52
N GLY A 15 8.13 5.46 -5.48
CA GLY A 15 8.19 6.91 -5.32
C GLY A 15 6.87 7.67 -5.54
N THR A 16 5.83 7.00 -6.02
CA THR A 16 4.50 7.56 -6.26
C THR A 16 3.55 7.13 -5.16
N ILE A 17 3.04 8.10 -4.41
CA ILE A 17 2.15 7.86 -3.29
C ILE A 17 0.73 8.24 -3.71
N SER A 18 -0.20 7.28 -3.68
CA SER A 18 -1.61 7.48 -4.02
C SER A 18 -2.43 7.98 -2.82
N CYS A 19 -2.04 7.60 -1.61
CA CYS A 19 -2.70 7.98 -0.36
C CYS A 19 -1.70 7.94 0.81
N ILE A 20 -1.89 8.87 1.76
CA ILE A 20 -1.19 8.93 3.05
C ILE A 20 -2.25 8.94 4.15
N MET A 21 -2.08 8.10 5.17
CA MET A 21 -2.98 7.99 6.32
C MET A 21 -2.15 7.81 7.61
N GLN A 22 -2.60 8.34 8.74
CA GLN A 22 -2.02 8.04 10.06
C GLN A 22 -3.05 7.27 10.88
N ASP A 23 -2.67 6.11 11.42
CA ASP A 23 -3.57 5.32 12.25
C ASP A 23 -3.61 5.82 13.70
N SER A 24 -4.54 5.27 14.48
CA SER A 24 -4.77 5.61 15.89
C SER A 24 -3.60 5.25 16.81
N LEU A 25 -2.69 4.37 16.35
CA LEU A 25 -1.46 4.01 17.04
C LEU A 25 -0.29 4.94 16.69
N GLY A 26 -0.47 5.83 15.71
CA GLY A 26 0.49 6.82 15.28
C GLY A 26 1.37 6.39 14.10
N PHE A 27 1.19 5.20 13.54
CA PHE A 27 1.93 4.76 12.35
C PHE A 27 1.44 5.51 11.11
N MET A 28 2.39 5.83 10.23
CA MET A 28 2.09 6.43 8.94
C MET A 28 1.98 5.34 7.87
N TRP A 29 0.93 5.40 7.06
CA TRP A 29 0.64 4.47 5.99
C TRP A 29 0.75 5.18 4.64
N PHE A 30 1.53 4.61 3.74
CA PHE A 30 1.75 5.13 2.38
C PHE A 30 1.32 4.08 1.36
N CYS A 31 0.29 4.44 0.59
CA CYS A 31 -0.24 3.61 -0.47
C CYS A 31 0.56 3.83 -1.75
N THR A 32 0.98 2.74 -2.39
CA THR A 32 1.75 2.79 -3.63
C THR A 32 1.25 1.74 -4.62
N GLY A 33 1.73 1.84 -5.87
CA GLY A 33 1.51 0.77 -6.86
C GLY A 33 2.27 -0.53 -6.57
N ASP A 34 3.29 -0.49 -5.70
CA ASP A 34 4.12 -1.64 -5.30
C ASP A 34 3.81 -2.10 -3.86
N GLY A 35 2.59 -1.85 -3.39
CA GLY A 35 2.11 -2.30 -2.08
C GLY A 35 1.87 -1.19 -1.06
N LEU A 36 1.62 -1.60 0.18
CA LEU A 36 1.31 -0.74 1.31
C LEU A 36 2.53 -0.63 2.23
N ASN A 37 2.91 0.59 2.59
CA ASN A 37 4.09 0.83 3.43
C ASN A 37 3.62 1.39 4.76
N ARG A 38 4.00 0.75 5.87
CA ARG A 38 3.82 1.28 7.22
C ARG A 38 5.15 1.83 7.72
N TYR A 39 5.14 3.04 8.25
CA TYR A 39 6.29 3.73 8.80
C TYR A 39 6.06 4.03 10.28
N ASP A 40 7.02 3.66 11.11
CA ASP A 40 6.96 3.84 12.57
C ASP A 40 7.70 5.09 13.09
N GLY A 41 8.26 5.88 12.17
CA GLY A 41 9.12 7.02 12.51
C GLY A 41 10.61 6.74 12.30
N TYR A 42 10.99 5.48 12.10
CA TYR A 42 12.36 5.03 11.89
C TYR A 42 12.47 4.14 10.64
N ASP A 43 11.63 3.12 10.54
CA ASP A 43 11.72 2.07 9.54
C ASP A 43 10.40 1.85 8.80
N PHE A 44 10.51 1.31 7.58
CA PHE A 44 9.36 0.87 6.80
C PHE A 44 9.14 -0.63 6.90
N THR A 45 7.90 -1.02 7.17
CA THR A 45 7.38 -2.36 6.88
C THR A 45 6.59 -2.30 5.57
N VAL A 46 6.96 -3.12 4.58
CA VAL A 46 6.29 -3.15 3.27
C VAL A 46 5.47 -4.42 3.12
N TYR A 47 4.17 -4.25 2.86
CA TYR A 47 3.24 -5.33 2.55
C TYR A 47 3.04 -5.39 1.04
N ARG A 48 3.52 -6.49 0.43
CA ARG A 48 3.45 -6.74 -1.01
C ARG A 48 2.66 -8.00 -1.33
N HIS A 49 2.29 -8.11 -2.59
CA HIS A 49 1.81 -9.37 -3.14
C HIS A 49 2.97 -10.31 -3.42
N ASP A 50 2.87 -11.51 -2.86
CA ASP A 50 3.71 -12.65 -3.16
C ASP A 50 2.80 -13.78 -3.68
N PRO A 51 2.94 -14.19 -4.96
CA PRO A 51 2.10 -15.25 -5.53
C PRO A 51 2.37 -16.62 -4.89
N ASP A 52 3.51 -16.82 -4.23
CA ASP A 52 3.88 -18.07 -3.58
C ASP A 52 3.46 -18.13 -2.10
N ASP A 53 3.02 -17.00 -1.53
CA ASP A 53 2.52 -16.90 -0.16
C ASP A 53 1.04 -16.46 -0.14
N PRO A 54 0.09 -17.37 0.14
CA PRO A 54 -1.34 -17.06 0.18
C PRO A 54 -1.74 -16.13 1.33
N GLU A 55 -0.89 -15.97 2.36
CA GLU A 55 -1.10 -15.03 3.46
C GLU A 55 -0.57 -13.63 3.13
N SER A 56 0.11 -13.47 1.99
CA SER A 56 0.56 -12.17 1.51
C SER A 56 -0.61 -11.29 1.06
N MET A 57 -0.32 -10.01 0.82
CA MET A 57 -1.34 -9.10 0.32
C MET A 57 -1.76 -9.54 -1.09
N GLY A 58 -3.06 -9.68 -1.38
CA GLY A 58 -3.47 -10.01 -2.76
C GLY A 58 -3.01 -8.96 -3.78
N PRO A 59 -3.01 -9.26 -5.09
CA PRO A 59 -2.52 -8.36 -6.12
C PRO A 59 -3.28 -7.02 -6.16
N GLY A 60 -2.71 -6.04 -6.86
CA GLY A 60 -3.31 -4.73 -7.14
C GLY A 60 -2.56 -3.55 -6.53
N GLU A 61 -2.76 -2.38 -7.12
CA GLU A 61 -2.24 -1.12 -6.61
C GLU A 61 -3.06 -0.66 -5.41
N ILE A 62 -2.42 -0.13 -4.37
CA ILE A 62 -3.14 0.38 -3.20
C ILE A 62 -3.51 1.83 -3.45
N TRP A 63 -4.79 2.15 -3.33
CA TRP A 63 -5.33 3.48 -3.67
C TRP A 63 -5.80 4.26 -2.46
N ALA A 64 -6.37 3.59 -1.47
CA ALA A 64 -6.81 4.22 -0.24
C ALA A 64 -6.72 3.24 0.92
N VAL A 65 -6.45 3.80 2.09
CA VAL A 65 -6.56 3.09 3.36
C VAL A 65 -7.37 3.96 4.32
N TYR A 66 -8.22 3.31 5.10
CA TYR A 66 -9.03 3.93 6.13
C TYR A 66 -8.99 3.06 7.38
N GLU A 67 -8.89 3.68 8.56
CA GLU A 67 -9.06 2.99 9.83
C GLU A 67 -10.47 3.25 10.35
N ASP A 68 -11.18 2.20 10.75
CA ASP A 68 -12.48 2.36 11.41
C ASP A 68 -12.36 2.64 12.92
N GLN A 69 -13.50 2.79 13.57
CA GLN A 69 -13.55 3.13 15.00
C GLN A 69 -13.09 1.99 15.92
N GLU A 70 -12.98 0.76 15.40
CA GLU A 70 -12.48 -0.40 16.14
C GLU A 70 -10.97 -0.61 15.93
N GLY A 71 -10.32 0.25 15.12
CA GLY A 71 -8.90 0.16 14.78
C GLY A 71 -8.60 -0.79 13.63
N MET A 72 -9.62 -1.22 12.87
CA MET A 72 -9.43 -2.10 11.73
C MET A 72 -9.09 -1.29 10.46
N LEU A 73 -8.07 -1.75 9.74
CA LEU A 73 -7.64 -1.13 8.48
C LEU A 73 -8.39 -1.72 7.29
N TRP A 74 -9.06 -0.83 6.56
CA TRP A 74 -9.75 -1.08 5.30
C TRP A 74 -8.90 -0.59 4.14
N ILE A 75 -8.57 -1.51 3.23
CA ILE A 75 -7.65 -1.26 2.12
C ILE A 75 -8.40 -1.37 0.80
N TRP A 76 -8.42 -0.30 0.01
CA TRP A 76 -8.94 -0.30 -1.34
C TRP A 76 -7.81 -0.49 -2.35
N LYS A 77 -8.03 -1.47 -3.23
CA LYS A 77 -7.06 -1.86 -4.26
C LYS A 77 -7.66 -1.70 -5.64
N TYR A 78 -6.83 -1.23 -6.57
CA TYR A 78 -7.15 -1.23 -7.99
C TYR A 78 -6.45 -2.41 -8.65
N LEU A 79 -7.23 -3.33 -9.21
CA LEU A 79 -6.74 -4.55 -9.88
C LEU A 79 -6.50 -4.35 -11.39
N GLY A 80 -6.61 -3.12 -11.90
CA GLY A 80 -6.65 -2.87 -13.34
C GLY A 80 -8.00 -3.23 -13.97
N SER A 81 -8.03 -3.32 -15.29
CA SER A 81 -9.15 -3.89 -16.03
C SER A 81 -9.06 -5.41 -16.04
N LEU A 82 -10.15 -6.07 -15.64
CA LEU A 82 -10.35 -7.49 -15.93
C LEU A 82 -10.75 -7.62 -17.41
N ASP A 83 -9.78 -7.64 -18.32
CA ASP A 83 -10.05 -8.01 -19.71
C ASP A 83 -10.29 -9.52 -19.76
N ARG A 84 -11.58 -9.89 -19.74
CA ARG A 84 -12.02 -11.26 -20.01
C ARG A 84 -12.14 -11.41 -21.53
N ASP A 85 -11.07 -11.81 -22.20
CA ASP A 85 -11.13 -12.20 -23.62
C ASP A 85 -11.74 -13.61 -23.73
N ASP A 86 -13.08 -13.68 -23.76
CA ASP A 86 -13.80 -14.90 -24.10
C ASP A 86 -13.90 -15.01 -25.63
N ARG A 87 -12.77 -15.27 -26.28
CA ARG A 87 -12.74 -15.67 -27.69
C ARG A 87 -12.50 -17.17 -27.80
N SER A 88 -13.56 -17.94 -27.57
CA SER A 88 -13.69 -19.25 -28.21
C SER A 88 -13.96 -19.03 -29.70
N THR A 89 -13.00 -19.33 -30.57
CA THR A 89 -13.24 -19.56 -32.01
C THR A 89 -13.16 -21.05 -32.28
#